data_AF-A0A2M7CKJ4-F1
#
_entry.id   AF-A0A2M7CKJ4-F1
#
_cell.length_a   1.000
_cell.length_b   1.000
_cell.length_c   1.000
_cell.angle_alpha   90.00
_cell.angle_beta   90.00
_cell.angle_gamma   90.00
#
_symmetry.space_group_name_H-M   'P 1'
#
loop_
_entity.id
_entity.type
_entity.pdbx_description
1 polymer ?
#
loop_
_entity_poly.entity_id
_entity_poly.type
_entity_poly.pdbx_seq_one_letter_code
_entity_poly.pdbx_strand_id
1 'polypeptide(L)'
;MEIPEIDTACFHCQQCAEKYVKAFLVEHDVGFPRYHDLVRLLGLCLTVDESFEKIRDNLRRLENYGVIIRYPGLTVPLEMAYEAFENAGQAREFVRKKLKIK
;
A
#
# COMPACT_ATOMS: atom_id res chain seq x y z
N MET A 1 -8.00 9.33 24.06
CA MET A 1 -8.45 7.93 24.01
C MET A 1 -7.65 7.30 22.88
N GLU A 2 -6.59 6.55 23.20
CA GLU A 2 -5.95 5.69 22.21
C GLU A 2 -6.98 4.64 21.81
N ILE A 3 -7.23 4.50 20.51
CA ILE A 3 -8.09 3.46 19.95
C ILE A 3 -7.11 2.45 19.32
N PRO A 4 -6.77 1.34 20.01
CA PRO A 4 -5.79 0.35 19.55
C PRO A 4 -6.05 -0.19 18.13
N GLU A 5 -7.30 -0.08 17.68
CA GLU A 5 -7.79 -0.61 16.42
C GLU A 5 -7.39 0.25 15.19
N ILE A 6 -7.09 1.55 15.36
CA ILE A 6 -6.79 2.47 14.24
C ILE A 6 -5.44 2.13 13.61
N ASP A 7 -4.42 1.90 14.44
CA ASP A 7 -3.08 1.53 13.98
C ASP A 7 -3.15 0.21 13.20
N THR A 8 -3.87 -0.77 13.74
CA THR A 8 -4.08 -2.07 13.09
C THR A 8 -4.76 -1.92 11.73
N ALA A 9 -5.77 -1.05 11.62
CA ALA A 9 -6.44 -0.77 10.35
C ALA A 9 -5.48 -0.16 9.30
N CYS A 10 -4.70 0.85 9.69
CA CYS A 10 -3.69 1.48 8.85
C CYS A 10 -2.63 0.47 8.37
N PHE A 11 -2.16 -0.42 9.27
CA PHE A 11 -1.23 -1.51 8.92
C PHE A 11 -1.81 -2.41 7.84
N HIS A 12 -3.05 -2.87 8.03
CA HIS A 12 -3.69 -3.76 7.06
C HIS A 12 -3.97 -3.07 5.72
N CYS A 13 -4.23 -1.77 5.71
CA CYS A 13 -4.36 -1.00 4.47
C CYS A 13 -3.04 -0.95 3.69
N GLN A 14 -1.92 -0.65 4.36
CA GLN A 14 -0.58 -0.68 3.74
C GLN A 14 -0.27 -2.09 3.20
N GLN A 15 -0.47 -3.12 4.02
CA GLN A 15 -0.19 -4.51 3.64
C GLN A 15 -1.08 -5.01 2.50
N CYS A 16 -2.32 -4.53 2.42
CA CYS A 16 -3.23 -4.82 1.32
C CYS A 16 -2.64 -4.31 0.00
N ALA A 17 -2.30 -3.02 -0.07
CA ALA A 17 -1.70 -2.43 -1.26
C ALA A 17 -0.39 -3.13 -1.64
N GLU A 18 0.49 -3.39 -0.67
CA GLU A 18 1.76 -4.07 -0.91
C GLU A 18 1.59 -5.44 -1.56
N LYS A 19 0.66 -6.26 -1.05
CA LYS A 19 0.44 -7.61 -1.58
C LYS A 19 -0.07 -7.58 -3.02
N TYR A 20 -0.95 -6.64 -3.37
CA TYR A 20 -1.43 -6.51 -4.74
C TYR A 20 -0.31 -6.06 -5.68
N VAL A 21 0.47 -5.05 -5.31
CA VAL A 21 1.63 -4.59 -6.09
C VAL A 21 2.62 -5.73 -6.30
N LYS A 22 2.93 -6.51 -5.25
CA LYS A 22 3.77 -7.71 -5.35
C LYS A 22 3.16 -8.79 -6.25
N ALA A 23 1.85 -9.02 -6.18
CA ALA A 23 1.17 -9.97 -7.04
C ALA A 23 1.32 -9.59 -8.53
N PHE A 24 1.23 -8.30 -8.86
CA PHE A 24 1.51 -7.82 -10.22
C PHE A 24 2.95 -8.09 -10.66
N LEU A 25 3.94 -7.87 -9.79
CA LEU A 25 5.34 -8.18 -10.09
C LEU A 25 5.57 -9.68 -10.29
N VAL A 26 4.96 -10.53 -9.46
CA VAL A 26 5.01 -12.00 -9.62
C VAL A 26 4.39 -12.43 -10.94
N GLU A 27 3.25 -11.89 -11.34
CA GLU A 27 2.58 -12.20 -12.61
C GLU A 27 3.45 -11.86 -13.84
N HIS A 28 4.40 -10.94 -13.70
CA HIS A 28 5.31 -10.52 -14.76
C HIS A 28 6.75 -11.03 -14.56
N ASP A 29 6.96 -12.02 -13.69
CA ASP A 29 8.26 -12.61 -13.39
C ASP A 29 9.33 -11.58 -12.93
N VAL A 30 8.89 -10.46 -12.34
CA VAL A 30 9.79 -9.43 -11.81
C VAL A 30 10.12 -9.73 -10.35
N GLY A 31 11.39 -10.06 -10.11
CA GLY A 31 11.91 -10.24 -8.76
C GLY A 31 11.91 -8.93 -7.97
N PHE A 32 11.55 -9.00 -6.68
CA PHE A 32 11.63 -7.87 -5.76
C PHE A 32 12.26 -8.29 -4.42
N PRO A 33 12.97 -7.37 -3.76
CA PRO A 33 13.61 -7.63 -2.47
C PRO A 33 12.60 -7.78 -1.32
N ARG A 34 13.00 -8.45 -0.24
CA ARG A 34 12.12 -8.79 0.90
C ARG A 34 11.83 -7.63 1.88
N TYR A 35 12.11 -6.38 1.52
CA TYR A 35 11.76 -5.22 2.35
C TYR A 35 10.40 -4.61 1.94
N HIS A 36 9.70 -4.04 2.92
CA HIS A 36 8.36 -3.44 2.79
C HIS A 36 8.47 -1.97 2.37
N ASP A 37 8.89 -1.72 1.12
CA ASP A 37 9.07 -0.37 0.55
C ASP A 37 8.17 -0.19 -0.67
N LEU A 38 7.07 0.54 -0.52
CA LEU A 38 6.04 0.67 -1.56
C LEU A 38 6.54 1.51 -2.74
N VAL A 39 7.35 2.55 -2.50
CA VAL A 39 7.95 3.39 -3.53
C VAL A 39 8.90 2.58 -4.42
N ARG A 40 9.72 1.71 -3.85
CA ARG A 40 10.60 0.83 -4.64
C ARG A 40 9.81 -0.22 -5.43
N LEU A 41 8.78 -0.82 -4.84
CA LEU A 41 7.91 -1.75 -5.55
C LEU A 41 7.19 -1.06 -6.71
N LEU A 42 6.72 0.17 -6.52
CA LEU A 42 6.17 0.99 -7.60
C LEU A 42 7.18 1.23 -8.72
N GLY A 43 8.44 1.53 -8.39
CA GLY A 43 9.51 1.68 -9.37
C GLY A 43 9.66 0.45 -10.26
N LEU A 44 9.55 -0.76 -9.70
CA LEU A 44 9.57 -2.01 -10.46
C LEU A 44 8.30 -2.21 -11.30
N CYS A 45 7.13 -1.83 -10.80
CA CYS A 45 5.90 -1.92 -11.60
C CYS A 45 5.94 -0.98 -12.81
N LEU A 46 6.54 0.20 -12.66
CA LEU A 46 6.68 1.19 -13.74
C LEU A 46 7.58 0.71 -14.88
N THR A 47 8.52 -0.22 -14.63
CA THR A 47 9.31 -0.83 -15.72
C THR A 47 8.50 -1.80 -16.57
N VAL A 48 7.33 -2.22 -16.09
CA VAL A 48 6.42 -3.16 -16.78
C VAL A 48 5.22 -2.43 -17.37
N ASP A 49 4.61 -1.52 -16.60
CA ASP A 49 3.42 -0.77 -17.00
C ASP A 49 3.44 0.64 -16.38
N GLU A 50 3.70 1.64 -17.23
CA GLU A 50 3.76 3.06 -16.84
C GLU A 50 2.47 3.59 -16.20
N SER A 51 1.32 2.95 -16.44
CA SER A 51 0.06 3.42 -15.85
C SER A 51 -0.02 3.22 -14.33
N PHE A 52 0.93 2.48 -13.72
CA PHE A 52 1.11 2.43 -12.28
C PHE A 52 1.41 3.80 -11.66
N GLU A 53 1.84 4.78 -12.46
CA GLU A 53 1.99 6.18 -12.03
C GLU A 53 0.69 6.73 -11.41
N LYS A 54 -0.47 6.24 -11.87
CA LYS A 54 -1.80 6.64 -11.37
C LYS A 54 -2.02 6.35 -9.89
N ILE A 55 -1.27 5.42 -9.30
CA ILE A 55 -1.39 5.06 -7.89
C ILE A 55 -0.17 5.48 -7.06
N ARG A 56 0.76 6.28 -7.62
CA ARG A 56 1.96 6.74 -6.92
C ARG A 56 1.63 7.41 -5.59
N ASP A 57 0.70 8.34 -5.65
CA ASP A 57 0.28 9.13 -4.50
C ASP A 57 -0.41 8.28 -3.43
N ASN A 58 -1.15 7.25 -3.84
CA ASN A 58 -1.77 6.30 -2.92
C ASN A 58 -0.70 5.50 -2.16
N LEU A 59 0.26 4.93 -2.89
CA LEU A 59 1.32 4.12 -2.30
C LEU A 59 2.23 4.95 -1.40
N ARG A 60 2.55 6.19 -1.79
CA ARG A 60 3.35 7.12 -0.97
C ARG A 60 2.67 7.48 0.34
N ARG A 61 1.35 7.70 0.33
CA ARG A 61 0.58 7.94 1.56
C ARG A 61 0.59 6.72 2.47
N LEU A 62 0.45 5.53 1.90
CA LEU A 62 0.42 4.27 2.64
C LEU A 62 1.78 3.88 3.25
N GLU A 63 2.89 4.26 2.61
CA GLU A 63 4.27 4.04 3.10
C GLU A 63 4.46 4.54 4.54
N ASN A 64 3.90 5.72 4.84
CA ASN A 64 4.07 6.39 6.12
C ASN A 64 3.44 5.63 7.29
N TYR A 65 2.39 4.84 7.05
CA TYR A 65 1.71 4.10 8.11
C TYR A 65 2.50 2.87 8.59
N GLY A 66 3.40 2.31 7.78
CA GLY A 66 4.27 1.21 8.21
C GLY A 66 5.29 1.60 9.30
N VAL A 67 5.51 2.90 9.51
CA VAL A 67 6.47 3.44 10.48
C VAL A 67 5.77 3.96 11.73
N ILE A 68 4.62 4.62 11.58
CA ILE A 68 3.89 5.27 12.70
C ILE A 68 3.44 4.26 13.76
N ILE A 69 3.10 3.04 13.34
CA ILE A 69 2.52 1.98 14.19
C ILE A 69 3.55 1.38 15.17
N ARG A 70 4.84 1.69 15.02
CA ARG A 70 5.91 1.06 15.78
C ARG A 70 6.37 1.81 17.03
N TYR A 71 5.82 2.98 17.32
CA TYR A 71 6.24 3.80 18.47
C TYR A 71 5.10 4.03 19.47
N PRO A 72 5.19 3.48 20.70
CA PRO A 72 4.20 3.70 21.74
C PRO A 72 4.00 5.19 22.03
N GLY A 73 2.74 5.66 22.06
CA GLY A 73 2.37 7.05 22.38
C GLY A 73 2.08 7.96 21.18
N LEU A 74 2.17 7.44 19.94
CA LEU A 74 1.69 8.13 18.73
C LEU A 74 0.28 7.61 18.40
N THR A 75 -0.75 8.36 18.81
CA THR A 75 -2.12 8.06 18.39
C THR A 75 -2.33 8.51 16.94
N VAL A 76 -2.67 7.59 16.05
CA VAL A 76 -3.11 7.93 14.69
C VAL A 76 -4.52 8.56 14.75
N PRO A 77 -4.73 9.76 14.17
CA PRO A 77 -6.06 10.33 14.04
C PRO A 77 -6.97 9.44 13.19
N LEU A 78 -8.26 9.38 13.53
CA LEU A 78 -9.24 8.55 12.81
C LEU A 78 -9.31 8.90 11.32
N GLU A 79 -9.11 10.17 10.98
CA GLU A 79 -9.08 10.69 9.61
C GLU A 79 -7.97 10.02 8.78
N MET A 80 -6.83 9.72 9.40
CA MET A 80 -5.74 9.03 8.72
C MET A 80 -6.06 7.57 8.43
N ALA A 81 -6.88 6.91 9.26
CA ALA A 81 -7.34 5.55 8.96
C ALA A 81 -8.34 5.52 7.80
N TYR A 82 -9.22 6.52 7.70
CA TYR A 82 -10.08 6.68 6.53
C TYR A 82 -9.25 6.94 5.26
N GLU A 83 -8.26 7.84 5.34
CA GLU A 83 -7.34 8.09 4.22
C GLU A 83 -6.58 6.81 3.83
N ALA A 84 -6.06 6.04 4.80
CA ALA A 84 -5.39 4.77 4.53
C ALA A 84 -6.33 3.76 3.83
N PHE A 85 -7.57 3.65 4.31
CA PHE A 85 -8.58 2.77 3.72
C PHE A 85 -8.91 3.14 2.27
N GLU A 86 -9.13 4.43 2.00
CA GLU A 86 -9.41 4.91 0.64
C GLU A 86 -8.23 4.68 -0.31
N ASN A 87 -7.02 5.03 0.12
CA ASN A 87 -5.81 4.84 -0.68
C ASN A 87 -5.54 3.37 -0.97
N ALA A 88 -5.72 2.49 0.02
CA ALA A 88 -5.57 1.05 -0.18
C ALA A 88 -6.66 0.49 -1.12
N GLY A 89 -7.89 0.98 -1.01
CA GLY A 89 -9.00 0.63 -1.90
C GLY A 89 -8.72 0.99 -3.36
N GLN A 90 -8.26 2.21 -3.62
CA GLN A 90 -7.91 2.68 -4.95
C GLN A 90 -6.74 1.89 -5.56
N ALA A 91 -5.67 1.67 -4.79
CA ALA A 91 -4.54 0.87 -5.22
C ALA A 91 -4.96 -0.58 -5.53
N ARG A 92 -5.75 -1.20 -4.65
CA ARG A 92 -6.30 -2.54 -4.85
C ARG A 92 -7.13 -2.62 -6.13
N GLU A 93 -8.06 -1.70 -6.34
CA GLU A 93 -8.94 -1.72 -7.51
C GLU A 93 -8.13 -1.59 -8.81
N PHE A 94 -7.18 -0.64 -8.83
CA PHE A 94 -6.30 -0.45 -9.97
C PHE A 94 -5.51 -1.73 -10.30
N VAL A 95 -4.84 -2.33 -9.32
CA VAL A 95 -4.01 -3.52 -9.56
C VAL A 95 -4.86 -4.73 -9.94
N ARG A 96 -6.06 -4.90 -9.38
CA ARG A 96 -6.97 -5.99 -9.77
C ARG A 96 -7.41 -5.88 -11.23
N LYS A 97 -7.61 -4.67 -11.75
CA LYS A 97 -7.87 -4.45 -13.18
C LYS A 97 -6.67 -4.88 -14.03
N LYS A 98 -5.44 -4.64 -13.56
CA LYS A 98 -4.20 -5.10 -14.24
C LYS A 98 -4.06 -6.62 -14.23
N LEU A 99 -4.39 -7.25 -13.11
CA LEU A 99 -4.38 -8.70 -12.95
C LEU A 99 -5.61 -9.40 -13.55
N LYS A 100 -6.59 -8.65 -14.08
CA LYS A 100 -7.86 -9.17 -14.62
C LYS A 100 -8.64 -10.05 -13.63
N ILE A 101 -8.56 -9.73 -12.34
CA ILE A 101 -9.26 -10.46 -11.26
C ILE A 101 -10.61 -9.80 -11.01
N LYS A 102 -11.70 -10.59 -11.10
CA LYS A 102 -13.08 -10.18 -10.78
C LYS A 102 -13.20 -9.78 -9.32
#